data_AF-A0A4P9ZZP3-F1
#
_entry.id   AF-A0A4P9ZZP3-F1
#
_cell.length_a   1.000
_cell.length_b   1.000
_cell.length_c   1.000
_cell.angle_alpha   90.00
_cell.angle_beta   90.00
_cell.angle_gamma   90.00
#
_symmetry.space_group_name_H-M   'P 1'
#
loop_
_entity.id
_entity.type
_entity.pdbx_description
1 polymer ?
#
loop_
_entity_poly.entity_id
_entity_poly.type
_entity_poly.pdbx_seq_one_letter_code
_entity_poly.pdbx_strand_id
1 'polypeptide(L)' 'MHIKKLKVNTKKAVAATPCTLEMASVMSCWATRSIDDQHCAIAAKALSECMAKPVTPAKRVPNINYHLARLGKFVL' A
#
# COMPACT_ATOMS: atom_id res chain seq x y z
N MET A 1 25.46 11.50 -23.36
CA MET A 1 24.64 10.57 -22.55
C MET A 1 24.09 9.50 -23.49
N HIS A 2 24.47 8.23 -23.35
CA HIS A 2 24.01 7.15 -24.25
C HIS A 2 23.03 6.24 -23.52
N ILE A 3 21.73 6.38 -23.79
CA ILE A 3 20.69 5.56 -23.16
C ILE A 3 20.52 4.29 -24.00
N LYS A 4 20.96 3.13 -23.49
CA LYS A 4 20.81 1.85 -24.22
C LYS A 4 19.35 1.38 -24.34
N LYS A 5 18.50 1.68 -23.36
CA LYS A 5 17.06 1.31 -23.34
C LYS A 5 16.28 2.38 -22.59
N LEU A 6 15.27 2.96 -23.24
CA LEU A 6 14.36 3.90 -22.60
C LEU A 6 13.35 3.13 -21.73
N LYS A 7 13.56 3.13 -20.41
CA LYS A 7 12.66 2.51 -19.42
C LYS A 7 12.62 3.32 -18.13
N VAL A 8 11.48 3.26 -17.43
CA VAL A 8 11.30 3.78 -16.08
C VAL A 8 11.43 2.63 -15.08
N ASN A 9 12.14 2.87 -13.99
CA ASN A 9 12.10 1.99 -12.82
C ASN A 9 10.79 2.29 -12.06
N THR A 10 9.72 1.62 -12.45
CA THR A 10 8.44 1.74 -11.74
C THR A 10 8.60 1.15 -10.36
N LYS A 11 8.69 2.00 -9.34
CA LYS A 11 8.50 1.56 -7.96
C LYS A 11 7.12 0.92 -7.90
N LYS A 12 7.04 -0.33 -7.46
CA LYS A 12 5.74 -0.95 -7.17
C LYS A 12 5.06 -0.03 -6.17
N ALA A 13 3.94 0.58 -6.54
CA ALA A 13 3.16 1.34 -5.58
C ALA A 13 2.77 0.35 -4.49
N VAL A 14 3.37 0.50 -3.31
CA VAL A 14 2.94 -0.25 -2.13
C VAL A 14 1.57 0.29 -1.84
N ALA A 15 0.54 -0.42 -2.31
CA ALA A 15 -0.82 -0.11 -1.93
C ALA A 15 -0.83 -0.12 -0.40
N ALA A 16 -1.30 0.97 0.21
CA ALA A 16 -1.47 1.00 1.66
C ALA A 16 -2.28 -0.23 2.04
N THR A 17 -1.70 -1.09 2.89
CA THR A 17 -2.41 -2.28 3.35
C THR A 17 -3.63 -1.82 4.14
N PRO A 18 -4.81 -2.40 3.86
CA PRO A 18 -6.04 -2.00 4.53
C PRO A 18 -5.86 -2.22 6.04
N CYS A 19 -6.52 -1.38 6.83
CA CYS A 19 -6.56 -1.48 8.29
C CYS A 19 -5.25 -1.19 9.05
N THR A 20 -4.19 -0.73 8.37
CA THR A 20 -2.93 -0.35 9.03
C THR A 20 -3.09 0.75 10.07
N LEU A 21 -3.95 1.74 9.79
CA LEU A 21 -4.22 2.82 10.72
C LEU A 21 -4.93 2.31 11.99
N GLU A 22 -5.94 1.45 11.83
CA GLU A 22 -6.67 0.86 12.95
C GLU A 22 -5.79 -0.09 13.75
N MET A 23 -4.90 -0.82 13.08
CA MET A 23 -3.92 -1.65 13.78
C MET A 23 -2.96 -0.79 14.61
N ALA A 24 -2.47 0.32 14.06
CA ALA A 24 -1.61 1.25 14.78
C ALA A 24 -2.33 1.91 15.97
N SER A 25 -3.63 2.17 15.87
CA SER A 25 -4.42 2.73 16.98
C SER A 25 -4.55 1.74 18.14
N VAL A 26 -4.79 0.45 17.85
CA VAL A 26 -4.80 -0.63 18.85
C VAL A 26 -3.44 -0.77 19.53
N MET A 27 -2.37 -0.83 18.73
CA MET A 27 -0.99 -0.94 19.27
C MET A 27 -0.63 0.28 20.14
N SER A 28 -1.03 1.48 19.74
CA SER A 28 -0.81 2.69 20.52
C SER A 28 -1.58 2.66 21.83
N CYS A 29 -2.82 2.16 21.81
CA CYS A 29 -3.62 2.01 23.02
C CYS A 29 -2.93 1.06 24.01
N TRP A 30 -2.53 -0.14 23.54
CA TRP A 30 -1.79 -1.11 24.35
C TRP A 30 -0.39 -0.66 24.77
N ALA A 31 0.23 0.27 24.05
CA ALA A 31 1.51 0.84 24.48
C ALA A 31 1.33 1.81 25.65
N THR A 32 0.19 2.51 25.71
CA THR A 32 -0.13 3.46 26.80
C THR A 32 -0.83 2.82 27.99
N ARG A 33 -1.46 1.66 27.80
CA ARG A 33 -2.33 0.97 28.75
C ARG A 33 -1.97 -0.51 28.83
N SER A 34 -2.78 -1.32 29.52
CA SER A 34 -2.66 -2.78 29.44
C SER A 34 -3.48 -3.34 28.25
N ILE A 35 -3.19 -4.58 27.88
CA ILE A 35 -3.89 -5.28 26.78
C ILE A 35 -5.38 -5.48 27.10
N ASP A 36 -5.70 -5.79 28.35
CA ASP A 36 -7.05 -6.06 28.84
C ASP A 36 -7.84 -4.80 29.21
N ASP A 37 -7.30 -3.61 28.97
CA ASP A 37 -7.98 -2.36 29.28
C ASP A 37 -9.18 -2.16 28.36
N GLN A 38 -10.37 -2.03 28.96
CA GLN A 38 -11.64 -1.78 28.27
C GLN A 38 -11.61 -0.54 27.38
N HIS A 39 -10.74 0.43 27.66
CA HIS A 39 -10.61 1.62 26.83
C HIS A 39 -10.03 1.31 25.43
N CYS A 40 -9.32 0.19 25.26
CA CYS A 40 -8.83 -0.26 23.95
C CYS A 40 -9.90 -1.00 23.13
N ALA A 41 -11.07 -1.30 23.70
CA ALA A 41 -12.16 -2.00 23.01
C ALA A 41 -12.68 -1.22 21.79
N ILE A 42 -12.68 0.12 21.85
CA ILE A 42 -13.11 0.97 20.73
C ILE A 42 -12.13 0.83 19.55
N ALA A 43 -10.82 0.90 19.82
CA ALA A 43 -9.78 0.71 18.79
C ALA A 43 -9.83 -0.71 18.21
N ALA A 44 -10.01 -1.72 19.06
CA ALA A 44 -10.13 -3.11 18.62
C ALA A 44 -11.38 -3.35 17.74
N LYS A 45 -12.49 -2.71 18.07
CA LYS A 45 -13.72 -2.74 17.27
C LYS A 45 -13.53 -2.08 15.90
N ALA A 46 -12.86 -0.93 15.83
CA ALA A 46 -12.56 -0.28 14.55
C ALA A 46 -11.69 -1.15 13.65
N LEU A 47 -10.69 -1.85 14.23
CA LEU A 47 -9.87 -2.81 13.51
C LEU A 47 -10.70 -4.00 12.98
N SER A 48 -11.57 -4.59 13.81
CA SER A 48 -12.39 -5.73 13.39
C SER A 48 -13.39 -5.35 12.29
N GLU A 49 -14.02 -4.19 12.39
CA GLU A 49 -14.89 -3.64 11.33
C GLU A 49 -14.15 -3.39 10.03
N CYS A 50 -12.88 -2.95 10.11
CA CYS A 50 -12.05 -2.80 8.93
C CYS A 50 -11.71 -4.15 8.28
N MET A 51 -11.30 -5.14 9.09
CA MET A 51 -10.94 -6.48 8.61
C MET A 51 -12.13 -7.27 8.04
N ALA A 52 -13.35 -6.96 8.47
CA ALA A 52 -14.56 -7.55 7.91
C ALA A 52 -14.86 -7.10 6.47
N LYS A 53 -14.23 -6.00 6.01
CA LYS A 53 -14.43 -5.50 4.64
C LYS A 53 -13.62 -6.33 3.64
N PRO A 54 -14.18 -6.62 2.45
CA PRO A 54 -13.44 -7.34 1.42
C PRO A 54 -12.23 -6.52 0.95
N VAL A 55 -11.10 -7.20 0.76
CA VAL A 55 -9.88 -6.58 0.23
C VAL A 55 -10.10 -6.23 -1.24
N THR A 56 -9.81 -4.98 -1.61
CA THR A 56 -9.89 -4.56 -3.01
C THR A 56 -8.73 -5.16 -3.81
N PRO A 57 -8.98 -5.64 -5.05
CA PRO A 57 -7.92 -6.19 -5.87
C PRO A 57 -6.86 -5.14 -6.19
N ALA A 58 -5.60 -5.59 -6.27
CA ALA A 58 -4.49 -4.72 -6.63
C ALA A 58 -4.75 -4.04 -7.99
N LYS A 59 -4.44 -2.75 -8.09
CA LYS A 59 -4.54 -2.02 -9.36
C LYS A 59 -3.64 -2.67 -10.41
N ARG A 60 -4.12 -2.72 -11.64
CA ARG A 60 -3.35 -3.22 -12.78
C ARG A 60 -2.04 -2.42 -12.92
N VAL A 61 -0.94 -3.13 -13.10
CA VAL A 61 0.38 -2.53 -13.31
C VAL A 61 0.38 -1.76 -14.64
N PRO A 62 0.85 -0.49 -14.68
CA PRO A 62 0.93 0.27 -15.91
C PRO A 62 1.96 -0.34 -16.87
N ASN A 63 1.63 -0.35 -18.16
CA ASN A 63 2.49 -0.87 -19.24
C ASN A 63 3.43 0.21 -19.82
N ILE A 64 3.83 1.20 -19.02
CA ILE A 64 4.63 2.35 -19.48
C ILE A 64 5.94 1.94 -20.18
N ASN A 65 6.64 0.92 -19.65
CA ASN A 65 7.89 0.44 -20.24
C ASN A 65 7.71 -0.21 -21.62
N TYR A 66 6.53 -0.75 -21.91
CA TYR A 66 6.21 -1.25 -23.25
C TYR A 66 6.15 -0.10 -24.27
N HIS A 67 5.46 0.99 -23.92
CA HIS A 67 5.33 2.16 -24.78
C HIS A 67 6.66 2.90 -24.96
N LEU A 68 7.44 3.04 -23.87
CA LEU A 68 8.77 3.66 -23.93
C LEU A 68 9.76 2.86 -24.78
N ALA A 69 9.72 1.53 -24.71
CA ALA A 69 10.55 0.69 -25.58
C ALA A 69 10.20 0.84 -27.07
N ARG A 70 8.92 1.07 -27.39
CA ARG A 70 8.50 1.34 -28.77
C ARG A 70 8.92 2.74 -29.24
N LEU A 71 8.73 3.76 -28.40
CA LEU A 71 9.14 5.14 -28.69
C LEU A 71 10.67 5.30 -28.79
N GLY A 72 11.42 4.52 -28.02
CA GLY A 72 12.87 4.52 -28.06
C GLY A 72 13.44 4.27 -29.46
N LYS A 73 12.71 3.58 -30.36
CA LYS A 73 13.14 3.38 -31.75
C LYS A 73 13.11 4.66 -32.61
N PHE A 74 12.40 5.69 -32.17
CA PHE A 74 12.22 6.95 -32.90
C PHE A 74 13.00 8.10 -32.26
N VAL A 75 13.42 7.95 -31.00
CA VAL A 75 14.01 9.03 -30.19
C VAL A 75 15.48 8.75 -29.83
N LEU A 76 15.92 7.49 -29.91
CA LEU A 76 17.32 7.06 -29.74
C LEU A 76 17.84 6.47 -31.04
#